data_AF-A0A8J3HXZ6-F1
#
_entry.id   AF-A0A8J3HXZ6-F1
#
_cell.length_a   1.000
_cell.length_b   1.000
_cell.length_c   1.000
_cell.angle_alpha   90.00
_cell.angle_beta   90.00
_cell.angle_gamma   90.00
#
_symmetry.space_group_name_H-M   'P 1'
#
loop_
_entity.id
_entity.type
_entity.pdbx_description
1 polymer ?
#
loop_
_entity_poly.entity_id
_entity_poly.type
_entity_poly.pdbx_seq_one_letter_code
_entity_poly.pdbx_strand_id
1 'polypeptide(L)'
;MKKQQIHQTSKQPNNLKYLLIKLGLGSMLGLMLMGAMLGLGTRTASAKEHTSAAPTDVVSMIREVFGSYSGQAINVARCESQFNPGATNSTPIGGSHAAGVFQILYPSTWNGTPMAGSSPYDAYANIKAAYHIFQRDGYSWYEWQCQP
;
A
#
# COMPACT_ATOMS: atom_id res chain seq x y z
N MET A 1 5.42 46.32 29.63
CA MET A 1 4.60 45.64 28.59
C MET A 1 5.49 45.34 27.39
N LYS A 2 5.33 44.14 26.83
CA LYS A 2 6.22 43.49 25.85
C LYS A 2 5.95 43.92 24.40
N LYS A 3 6.98 43.65 23.57
CA LYS A 3 7.04 43.43 22.10
C LYS A 3 7.44 44.65 21.27
N GLN A 4 8.27 44.56 20.23
CA GLN A 4 9.17 43.54 19.67
C GLN A 4 9.93 44.30 18.56
N GLN A 5 11.26 44.30 18.56
CA GLN A 5 12.09 44.81 17.46
C GLN A 5 13.40 44.04 17.44
N ILE A 6 13.55 42.96 16.65
CA ILE A 6 14.88 42.44 16.27
C ILE A 6 14.84 41.76 14.89
N HIS A 7 15.60 42.40 13.98
CA HIS A 7 16.45 41.91 12.91
C HIS A 7 16.16 40.62 12.12
N GLN A 8 16.09 40.80 10.80
CA GLN A 8 16.63 39.85 9.82
C GLN A 8 18.11 39.59 10.12
N THR A 9 18.46 38.32 10.31
CA THR A 9 19.84 37.83 10.22
C THR A 9 19.85 36.56 9.38
N SER A 10 20.62 36.61 8.30
CA SER A 10 21.05 35.44 7.55
C SER A 10 21.85 34.50 8.45
N LYS A 11 21.54 33.21 8.43
CA LYS A 11 22.52 32.18 8.81
C LYS A 11 22.17 30.82 8.22
N GLN A 12 22.88 30.48 7.14
CA GLN A 12 23.20 29.10 6.83
C GLN A 12 24.27 28.64 7.84
N PRO A 13 24.12 27.44 8.43
CA PRO A 13 25.29 26.60 8.65
C PRO A 13 25.10 25.16 8.14
N ASN A 14 26.05 24.84 7.26
CA ASN A 14 26.56 23.55 6.82
C ASN A 14 26.27 22.32 7.69
N ASN A 15 25.89 21.22 7.04
CA ASN A 15 26.51 19.91 7.32
C ASN A 15 26.70 19.09 6.04
N LEU A 16 27.82 19.38 5.38
CA LEU A 16 28.47 18.67 4.28
C LEU A 16 29.18 17.40 4.78
N LYS A 17 28.46 16.47 5.42
CA LYS A 17 29.07 15.20 5.86
C LYS A 17 28.04 14.09 5.84
N TYR A 18 27.75 13.57 4.65
CA TYR A 18 27.52 12.15 4.32
C TYR A 18 27.45 12.10 2.80
N LEU A 19 28.60 12.26 2.14
CA LEU A 19 29.50 11.16 1.80
C LEU A 19 28.79 10.17 0.88
N LEU A 20 29.08 10.34 -0.40
CA LEU A 20 28.81 9.42 -1.50
C LEU A 20 29.16 7.98 -1.08
N ILE A 21 28.15 7.15 -0.83
CA ILE A 21 28.34 5.70 -0.83
C ILE A 21 28.11 5.23 -2.26
N LYS A 22 29.20 5.17 -3.01
CA LYS A 22 29.34 4.28 -4.16
C LYS A 22 29.44 2.86 -3.61
N LEU A 23 28.46 2.01 -3.91
CA LEU A 23 28.67 0.57 -3.96
C LEU A 23 28.37 0.13 -5.39
N GLY A 24 29.45 -0.17 -6.12
CA GLY A 24 29.38 -0.70 -7.46
C GLY A 24 28.74 -2.08 -7.45
N LEU A 25 27.70 -2.25 -8.25
CA LEU A 25 27.21 -3.58 -8.58
C LEU A 25 28.16 -4.14 -9.64
N GLY A 26 29.15 -4.90 -9.17
CA GLY A 26 30.03 -5.69 -9.99
C GLY A 26 29.22 -6.73 -10.77
N SER A 27 29.33 -6.66 -12.08
CA SER A 27 28.99 -7.72 -13.02
C SER A 27 29.84 -8.94 -12.71
N MET A 28 29.22 -10.06 -12.35
CA MET A 28 29.85 -11.38 -12.36
C MET A 28 28.86 -12.39 -12.95
N LEU A 29 29.06 -12.56 -14.25
CA LEU A 29 28.76 -13.73 -15.08
C LEU A 29 29.27 -15.01 -14.37
N GLY A 30 28.42 -16.04 -14.24
CA GLY A 30 28.80 -17.27 -13.56
C GLY A 30 27.90 -18.47 -13.88
N LEU A 31 28.19 -19.09 -15.03
CA LEU A 31 27.93 -20.46 -15.48
C LEU A 31 26.63 -21.19 -15.07
N MET A 32 25.86 -21.52 -16.12
CA MET A 32 24.97 -22.67 -16.20
C MET A 32 25.71 -23.98 -15.93
N LEU A 33 25.14 -24.85 -15.09
CA LEU A 33 25.38 -26.29 -15.13
C LEU A 33 24.04 -27.00 -15.26
N MET A 34 23.82 -27.62 -16.43
CA MET A 34 22.75 -28.56 -16.71
C MET A 34 22.98 -29.83 -15.89
N GLY A 35 22.08 -30.11 -14.94
CA GLY A 35 21.97 -31.40 -14.28
C GLY A 35 20.82 -32.19 -14.89
N ALA A 36 21.13 -33.15 -15.76
CA ALA A 36 20.19 -34.18 -16.17
C ALA A 36 20.20 -35.30 -15.10
N MET A 37 19.12 -35.40 -14.32
CA MET A 37 18.83 -36.58 -13.50
C MET A 37 17.49 -37.16 -13.92
N LEU A 38 17.55 -38.28 -14.63
CA LEU A 38 16.45 -39.19 -14.88
C LEU A 38 16.08 -39.88 -13.55
N GLY A 39 14.93 -39.50 -12.99
CA GLY A 39 14.36 -40.13 -11.80
C GLY A 39 12.88 -40.44 -12.03
N LEU A 40 12.59 -41.67 -12.45
CA LEU A 40 11.25 -42.25 -12.46
C LEU A 40 10.76 -42.41 -11.01
N GLY A 41 9.67 -41.75 -10.67
CA GLY A 41 9.03 -41.86 -9.37
C GLY A 41 7.59 -41.39 -9.45
N THR A 42 6.70 -42.22 -9.99
CA THR A 42 5.26 -42.02 -9.93
C THR A 42 4.78 -42.14 -8.49
N ARG A 43 4.62 -40.99 -7.83
CA ARG A 43 3.69 -40.83 -6.71
C ARG A 43 2.79 -39.65 -7.10
N THR A 44 1.61 -39.95 -7.62
CA THR A 44 0.51 -38.99 -7.72
C THR A 44 0.07 -38.63 -6.31
N ALA A 45 0.84 -37.77 -5.66
CA ALA A 45 0.25 -36.84 -4.71
C ALA A 45 -0.68 -35.96 -5.53
N SER A 46 -1.96 -35.92 -5.16
CA SER A 46 -2.87 -34.88 -5.60
C SER A 46 -2.28 -33.55 -5.10
N ALA A 47 -1.43 -32.95 -5.92
CA ALA A 47 -1.08 -31.56 -5.77
C ALA A 47 -2.41 -30.84 -5.93
N LYS A 48 -2.93 -30.33 -4.81
CA LYS A 48 -3.95 -29.29 -4.85
C LYS A 48 -3.32 -28.19 -5.69
N GLU A 49 -3.69 -28.16 -6.98
CA GLU A 49 -3.28 -27.10 -7.86
C GLU A 49 -3.62 -25.82 -7.10
N HIS A 50 -2.59 -25.03 -6.81
CA HIS A 50 -2.79 -23.62 -6.57
C HIS A 50 -3.22 -23.11 -7.94
N THR A 51 -4.51 -23.28 -8.26
CA THR A 51 -5.15 -22.63 -9.38
C THR A 51 -4.70 -21.19 -9.23
N SER A 52 -3.91 -20.69 -10.16
CA SER A 52 -3.57 -19.28 -10.22
C SER A 52 -4.92 -18.59 -10.14
N ALA A 53 -5.22 -18.01 -8.97
CA ALA A 53 -6.55 -17.52 -8.68
C ALA A 53 -6.90 -16.60 -9.85
N ALA A 54 -8.02 -16.86 -10.51
CA ALA A 54 -8.53 -15.95 -11.52
C ALA A 54 -8.44 -14.53 -10.93
N PRO A 55 -8.07 -13.50 -11.73
CA PRO A 55 -7.94 -12.14 -11.21
C PRO A 55 -9.17 -11.82 -10.36
N THR A 56 -9.00 -11.75 -9.03
CA THR A 56 -10.15 -11.53 -8.16
C THR A 56 -10.60 -10.10 -8.42
N ASP A 57 -11.85 -9.96 -8.85
CA ASP A 57 -12.45 -8.65 -9.03
C ASP A 57 -12.43 -7.86 -7.69
N VAL A 58 -12.12 -6.57 -7.74
CA VAL A 58 -11.97 -5.70 -6.55
C VAL A 58 -13.26 -5.70 -5.72
N VAL A 59 -14.43 -5.73 -6.36
CA VAL A 59 -15.71 -5.78 -5.65
C VAL A 59 -15.85 -7.10 -4.88
N SER A 60 -15.34 -8.20 -5.43
CA SER A 60 -15.33 -9.51 -4.75
C SER A 60 -14.40 -9.49 -3.53
N MET A 61 -13.22 -8.86 -3.62
CA MET A 61 -12.35 -8.63 -2.47
C MET A 61 -13.01 -7.77 -1.39
N ILE A 62 -13.75 -6.72 -1.76
CA ILE A 62 -14.49 -5.88 -0.80
C ILE A 62 -15.57 -6.72 -0.09
N ARG A 63 -16.31 -7.56 -0.81
CA ARG A 63 -17.31 -8.46 -0.22
C ARG A 63 -16.69 -9.42 0.79
N GLU A 64 -15.55 -10.00 0.44
CA GLU A 64 -14.80 -10.90 1.31
C GLU A 64 -14.37 -10.22 2.62
N VAL A 65 -13.77 -9.03 2.53
CA VAL A 65 -13.20 -8.34 3.69
C VAL A 65 -14.26 -7.67 4.57
N PHE A 66 -15.25 -6.99 3.97
CA PHE A 66 -16.22 -6.20 4.72
C PHE A 66 -17.47 -7.00 5.15
N GLY A 67 -17.71 -8.19 4.58
CA GLY A 67 -18.85 -9.03 4.94
C GLY A 67 -20.18 -8.30 4.86
N SER A 68 -20.89 -8.21 5.99
CA SER A 68 -22.19 -7.52 6.10
C SER A 68 -22.13 -6.02 5.75
N TYR A 69 -20.96 -5.39 5.86
CA TYR A 69 -20.76 -3.97 5.52
C TYR A 69 -20.38 -3.74 4.06
N SER A 70 -20.25 -4.81 3.26
CA SER A 70 -19.74 -4.73 1.90
C SER A 70 -20.54 -3.80 0.99
N GLY A 71 -21.88 -3.72 1.14
CA GLY A 71 -22.68 -2.79 0.35
C GLY A 71 -22.25 -1.33 0.51
N GLN A 72 -21.98 -0.91 1.75
CA GLN A 72 -21.50 0.43 2.08
C GLN A 72 -20.07 0.64 1.55
N ALA A 73 -19.20 -0.34 1.76
CA ALA A 73 -17.82 -0.30 1.32
C ALA A 73 -17.68 -0.21 -0.22
N ILE A 74 -18.56 -0.89 -0.96
CA ILE A 74 -18.62 -0.82 -2.42
C ILE A 74 -19.01 0.60 -2.87
N ASN A 75 -19.97 1.25 -2.20
CA ASN A 75 -20.37 2.61 -2.54
C ASN A 75 -19.22 3.61 -2.32
N VAL A 76 -18.52 3.49 -1.19
CA VAL A 76 -17.34 4.32 -0.87
C VAL A 76 -16.22 4.08 -1.89
N ALA A 77 -15.79 2.83 -2.12
CA ALA A 77 -14.71 2.51 -3.06
C ALA A 77 -15.02 2.94 -4.51
N ARG A 78 -16.28 2.84 -4.93
CA ARG A 78 -16.71 3.33 -6.25
C ARG A 78 -16.53 4.84 -6.38
N CYS A 79 -16.90 5.59 -5.35
CA CYS A 79 -16.81 7.04 -5.34
C CYS A 79 -15.36 7.52 -5.22
N GLU A 80 -14.56 6.89 -4.36
CA GLU A 80 -13.18 7.28 -4.09
C GLU A 80 -12.24 7.01 -5.27
N SER A 81 -12.38 5.87 -5.95
CA SER A 81 -11.40 5.45 -6.97
C SER A 81 -11.99 4.77 -8.21
N GLN A 82 -13.32 4.61 -8.27
CA GLN A 82 -13.97 3.73 -9.26
C GLN A 82 -13.38 2.31 -9.25
N PHE A 83 -13.05 1.81 -8.05
CA PHE A 83 -12.42 0.50 -7.82
C PHE A 83 -11.01 0.34 -8.39
N ASN A 84 -10.34 1.42 -8.80
CA ASN A 84 -9.00 1.35 -9.39
C ASN A 84 -7.90 1.22 -8.30
N PRO A 85 -7.17 0.09 -8.23
CA PRO A 85 -6.09 -0.08 -7.25
C PRO A 85 -4.89 0.85 -7.50
N GLY A 86 -4.71 1.32 -8.73
CA GLY A 86 -3.65 2.27 -9.10
C GLY A 86 -4.04 3.74 -8.96
N ALA A 87 -5.21 4.05 -8.38
CA ALA A 87 -5.66 5.43 -8.22
C ALA A 87 -4.77 6.20 -7.24
N THR A 88 -4.35 7.39 -7.65
CA THR A 88 -3.59 8.32 -6.81
C THR A 88 -4.23 9.70 -6.91
N ASN A 89 -4.60 10.29 -5.79
CA ASN A 89 -4.88 11.73 -5.73
C ASN A 89 -3.61 12.44 -5.26
N SER A 90 -2.92 13.10 -6.18
CA SER A 90 -1.64 13.79 -5.92
C SER A 90 -1.77 15.06 -5.07
N THR A 91 -2.97 15.47 -4.70
CA THR A 91 -3.19 16.64 -3.83
C THR A 91 -2.63 16.36 -2.43
N PRO A 92 -1.62 17.12 -1.97
CA PRO A 92 -0.98 16.83 -0.70
C PRO A 92 -1.85 17.26 0.49
N ILE A 93 -1.96 16.40 1.50
CA ILE A 93 -2.60 16.65 2.80
C ILE A 93 -1.58 16.31 3.88
N GLY A 94 -1.05 17.32 4.57
CA GLY A 94 -0.06 17.12 5.64
C GLY A 94 1.21 16.37 5.20
N GLY A 95 1.63 16.51 3.94
CA GLY A 95 2.76 15.77 3.37
C GLY A 95 2.44 14.34 2.93
N SER A 96 1.16 13.94 2.96
CA SER A 96 0.66 12.66 2.45
C SER A 96 -0.26 12.87 1.24
N HIS A 97 -0.62 11.79 0.56
CA HIS A 97 -1.56 11.78 -0.57
C HIS A 97 -2.45 10.54 -0.50
N ALA A 98 -3.63 10.58 -1.11
CA ALA A 98 -4.54 9.44 -1.11
C ALA A 98 -4.18 8.43 -2.20
N ALA A 99 -4.22 7.14 -1.84
CA ALA A 99 -3.79 6.06 -2.71
C ALA A 99 -4.69 4.81 -2.65
N GLY A 100 -4.83 4.14 -3.79
CA GLY A 100 -5.48 2.86 -3.96
C GLY A 100 -7.01 2.91 -3.90
N VAL A 101 -7.61 1.73 -3.70
CA VAL A 101 -9.06 1.50 -3.81
C VAL A 101 -9.89 2.42 -2.90
N PHE A 102 -9.46 2.58 -1.65
CA PHE A 102 -10.14 3.39 -0.63
C PHE A 102 -9.46 4.74 -0.37
N GLN A 103 -8.55 5.18 -1.25
CA GLN A 103 -7.92 6.49 -1.18
C GLN A 103 -7.32 6.82 0.21
N ILE A 104 -6.66 5.83 0.83
CA ILE A 104 -6.07 5.99 2.17
C ILE A 104 -4.84 6.90 2.06
N LEU A 105 -4.70 7.82 3.02
CA LEU A 105 -3.55 8.73 3.07
C LEU A 105 -2.24 7.97 3.31
N TYR A 106 -1.33 8.06 2.36
CA TYR A 106 0.03 7.52 2.39
C TYR A 106 1.06 8.67 2.37
N PRO A 107 2.09 8.66 3.23
CA PRO A 107 2.42 7.60 4.19
C PRO A 107 1.66 7.66 5.53
N SER A 108 0.91 8.72 5.85
CA SER A 108 0.35 8.92 7.20
C SER A 108 -0.55 7.80 7.73
N THR A 109 -1.85 7.82 7.39
CA THR A 109 -2.84 6.87 7.89
C THR A 109 -2.47 5.44 7.51
N TRP A 110 -1.94 5.24 6.30
CA TRP A 110 -1.47 3.95 5.79
C TRP A 110 -0.48 3.27 6.74
N ASN A 111 0.55 4.00 7.18
CA ASN A 111 1.60 3.44 8.02
C ASN A 111 1.10 3.06 9.43
N GLY A 112 -0.06 3.59 9.85
CA GLY A 112 -0.71 3.19 11.09
C GLY A 112 -1.48 1.87 10.98
N THR A 113 -1.63 1.29 9.79
CA THR A 113 -2.37 0.04 9.58
C THR A 113 -1.44 -1.18 9.61
N PRO A 114 -1.96 -2.39 9.92
CA PRO A 114 -1.19 -3.63 9.81
C PRO A 114 -0.65 -3.95 8.40
N MET A 115 -1.11 -3.24 7.36
CA MET A 115 -0.71 -3.44 5.97
C MET A 115 0.43 -2.49 5.54
N ALA A 116 1.01 -1.73 6.46
CA ALA A 116 2.07 -0.75 6.18
C ALA A 116 3.30 -1.34 5.44
N GLY A 117 3.58 -2.64 5.60
CA GLY A 117 4.65 -3.34 4.87
C GLY A 117 4.32 -3.71 3.42
N SER A 118 3.09 -3.44 2.96
CA SER A 118 2.63 -3.69 1.59
C SER A 118 2.48 -2.38 0.81
N SER A 119 2.37 -2.48 -0.52
CA SER A 119 2.05 -1.33 -1.36
C SER A 119 0.61 -0.83 -1.08
N PRO A 120 0.36 0.48 -0.95
CA PRO A 120 -1.00 1.02 -0.91
C PRO A 120 -1.79 0.78 -2.21
N TYR A 121 -1.11 0.41 -3.29
CA TYR A 121 -1.70 0.06 -4.59
C TYR A 121 -1.99 -1.44 -4.75
N ASP A 122 -1.60 -2.27 -3.78
CA ASP A 122 -2.10 -3.64 -3.71
C ASP A 122 -3.57 -3.59 -3.27
N ALA A 123 -4.48 -4.01 -4.15
CA ALA A 123 -5.91 -3.87 -3.95
C ALA A 123 -6.37 -4.52 -2.63
N TYR A 124 -5.94 -5.76 -2.38
CA TYR A 124 -6.37 -6.52 -1.22
C TYR A 124 -5.80 -5.94 0.09
N ALA A 125 -4.54 -5.51 0.11
CA ALA A 125 -3.95 -4.80 1.24
C ALA A 125 -4.67 -3.47 1.51
N ASN A 126 -5.01 -2.71 0.46
CA ASN A 126 -5.73 -1.44 0.60
C ASN A 126 -7.14 -1.64 1.18
N ILE A 127 -7.86 -2.66 0.71
CA ILE A 127 -9.19 -3.03 1.22
C ILE A 127 -9.10 -3.49 2.69
N LYS A 128 -8.10 -4.30 3.05
CA LYS A 128 -7.87 -4.70 4.46
C LYS A 128 -7.50 -3.51 5.34
N ALA A 129 -6.74 -2.55 4.82
CA ALA A 129 -6.40 -1.31 5.53
C ALA A 129 -7.63 -0.45 5.79
N ALA A 130 -8.49 -0.32 4.78
CA ALA A 130 -9.76 0.39 4.94
C ALA A 130 -10.64 -0.28 6.00
N TYR A 131 -10.76 -1.61 5.99
CA TYR A 131 -11.53 -2.32 7.00
C TYR A 131 -10.94 -2.18 8.41
N HIS A 132 -9.61 -2.23 8.55
CA HIS A 132 -8.95 -1.99 9.82
C HIS A 132 -9.25 -0.59 10.38
N ILE A 133 -9.16 0.45 9.54
CA ILE A 133 -9.50 1.84 9.90
C ILE A 133 -10.98 1.91 10.31
N PHE A 134 -11.88 1.38 9.49
CA PHE A 134 -13.31 1.32 9.76
C PHE A 134 -13.61 0.68 11.14
N GLN A 135 -12.99 -0.46 11.47
CA GLN A 135 -13.16 -1.12 12.77
C GLN A 135 -12.57 -0.32 13.93
N ARG A 136 -11.35 0.21 13.78
CA ARG A 136 -10.68 1.07 14.76
C ARG A 136 -11.57 2.26 15.14
N ASP A 137 -12.30 2.76 14.14
CA ASP A 137 -13.14 3.95 14.23
C ASP A 137 -14.59 3.64 14.62
N GLY A 138 -14.83 2.43 15.14
CA GLY A 138 -16.14 2.02 15.66
C GLY A 138 -17.15 1.67 14.57
N TYR A 139 -16.68 1.12 13.45
CA TYR A 139 -17.49 0.81 12.26
C TYR A 139 -18.12 2.08 11.65
N SER A 140 -17.30 3.13 11.50
CA SER A 140 -17.71 4.45 10.99
C SER A 140 -16.94 4.87 9.74
N TRP A 141 -17.61 5.60 8.84
CA TRP A 141 -17.07 6.07 7.56
C TRP A 141 -16.53 7.52 7.60
N TYR A 142 -16.32 8.09 8.79
CA TYR A 142 -16.00 9.52 8.93
C TYR A 142 -14.64 9.92 8.30
N GLU A 143 -13.69 8.98 8.17
CA GLU A 143 -12.37 9.24 7.56
C GLU A 143 -12.47 9.45 6.03
N TRP A 144 -13.56 8.99 5.40
CA TRP A 144 -13.75 9.06 3.95
C TRP A 144 -14.55 10.29 3.54
N GLN A 145 -14.19 10.89 2.41
CA GLN A 145 -14.96 12.00 1.85
C GLN A 145 -16.24 11.46 1.23
N CYS A 146 -16.13 10.34 0.50
CA CYS A 146 -17.28 9.61 0.01
C CYS A 146 -17.95 8.85 1.15
N GLN A 147 -19.28 8.93 1.19
CA GLN A 147 -20.10 8.24 2.18
C GLN A 147 -20.90 7.11 1.51
N PRO A 148 -21.35 6.09 2.28
CA PRO A 148 -22.14 4.96 1.76
C PRO A 148 -23.43 5.34 1.04
#